data_AF-A0A954ABF4-F1
#
_entry.id   AF-A0A954ABF4-F1
#
_cell.length_a   1.000
_cell.length_b   1.000
_cell.length_c   1.000
_cell.angle_alpha   90.00
_cell.angle_beta   90.00
_cell.angle_gamma   90.00
#
_symmetry.space_group_name_H-M   'P 1'
#
loop_
_entity.id
_entity.type
_entity.pdbx_description
1 polymer ?
#
loop_
_entity_poly.entity_id
_entity_poly.type
_entity_poly.pdbx_seq_one_letter_code
_entity_poly.pdbx_strand_id
1 'polypeptide(L)'
;MRPIAPSLTILSVLLVSFIISSTARGQQVLVYDPSVQQNIGEQAAIDAGYTVTAVVSDVAFDLEVSTGTWDLISIDVPSSGMTQTVVDAVANHIAAGGKAMIGFWNLDAAIGDGLRTAFQVETAVDYTFPLPIYAWDVSHPIFTVPNLIASPIPIGQDAWADDGDRMTAAATSVELGGFVDTATTGEAAIILGNDGRTICNGFVYDSFVPTDLIPLIQNEMAFLIGGSGGGVEFRRGDVNVDGVFDISDPVFALASLFIPGSPEPGCGDASDANDDGIFDISDAVYALASLFIIGAPPPPSPGGACGTDPTPDSLDCLDYPTCP
;
A
#
# COMPACT_ATOMS: atom_id res chain seq x y z
N MET A 1 -68.77 -15.86 37.59
CA MET A 1 -67.97 -16.34 36.44
C MET A 1 -67.74 -15.18 35.49
N ARG A 2 -66.50 -15.06 35.00
CA ARG A 2 -65.89 -14.06 34.09
C ARG A 2 -65.34 -12.78 34.74
N PRO A 3 -64.00 -12.68 34.87
CA PRO A 3 -63.32 -11.40 35.04
C PRO A 3 -63.05 -10.75 33.66
N ILE A 4 -62.90 -9.43 33.72
CA ILE A 4 -62.64 -8.47 32.65
C ILE A 4 -61.19 -8.59 32.18
N ALA A 5 -60.94 -8.62 30.87
CA ALA A 5 -59.59 -8.55 30.29
C ALA A 5 -59.21 -7.08 29.99
N PRO A 6 -57.97 -6.63 30.25
CA PRO A 6 -57.46 -5.40 29.66
C PRO A 6 -56.81 -5.70 28.31
N SER A 7 -57.13 -4.85 27.33
CA SER A 7 -56.51 -4.79 26.00
C SER A 7 -55.06 -4.33 26.13
N LEU A 8 -54.11 -5.17 25.69
CA LEU A 8 -52.70 -4.81 25.57
C LEU A 8 -52.43 -4.36 24.13
N THR A 9 -52.35 -3.04 23.92
CA THR A 9 -51.97 -2.46 22.63
C THR A 9 -50.46 -2.59 22.46
N ILE A 10 -50.00 -3.46 21.56
CA ILE A 10 -48.59 -3.62 21.22
C ILE A 10 -48.20 -2.46 20.30
N LEU A 11 -47.43 -1.50 20.81
CA LEU A 11 -46.78 -0.47 20.02
C LEU A 11 -45.56 -1.10 19.30
N SER A 12 -45.73 -1.46 18.03
CA SER A 12 -44.61 -1.89 17.19
C SER A 12 -43.78 -0.67 16.82
N VAL A 13 -42.63 -0.50 17.47
CA VAL A 13 -41.60 0.47 17.06
C VAL A 13 -40.90 -0.15 15.85
N LEU A 14 -41.29 0.29 14.64
CA LEU A 14 -40.49 0.03 13.44
C LEU A 14 -39.20 0.84 13.56
N LEU A 15 -38.10 0.18 13.91
CA LEU A 15 -36.77 0.75 13.78
C LEU A 15 -36.44 0.75 12.28
N VAL A 16 -36.63 1.89 11.61
CA VAL A 16 -36.11 2.09 10.25
C VAL A 16 -34.62 2.34 10.41
N SER A 17 -33.81 1.30 10.19
CA SER A 17 -32.36 1.46 10.04
C SER A 17 -32.10 2.36 8.84
N PHE A 18 -31.79 3.63 9.10
CA PHE A 18 -31.17 4.51 8.12
C PHE A 18 -29.75 3.97 7.91
N ILE A 19 -29.56 3.18 6.87
CA ILE A 19 -28.23 2.98 6.31
C ILE A 19 -27.85 4.34 5.72
N ILE A 20 -27.04 5.10 6.45
CA ILE A 20 -26.28 6.18 5.83
C ILE A 20 -25.30 5.45 4.92
N SER A 21 -25.66 5.28 3.65
CA SER A 21 -24.69 4.95 2.62
C SER A 21 -23.85 6.20 2.47
N SER A 22 -22.80 6.35 3.29
CA SER A 22 -21.69 7.22 2.91
C SER A 22 -21.19 6.66 1.59
N THR A 23 -21.41 7.40 0.50
CA THR A 23 -20.63 7.16 -0.71
C THR A 23 -19.18 7.34 -0.30
N ALA A 24 -18.44 6.23 -0.14
CA ALA A 24 -17.00 6.29 0.03
C ALA A 24 -16.44 7.20 -1.07
N ARG A 25 -15.63 8.20 -0.69
CA ARG A 25 -14.97 9.05 -1.68
C ARG A 25 -14.12 8.10 -2.54
N GLY A 26 -14.32 8.12 -3.86
CA GLY A 26 -13.44 7.38 -4.77
C GLY A 26 -11.98 7.77 -4.49
N GLN A 27 -11.09 6.79 -4.47
CA GLN A 27 -9.67 7.01 -4.21
C GLN A 27 -9.11 8.00 -5.26
N GLN A 28 -8.47 9.06 -4.80
CA GLN A 28 -8.00 10.18 -5.61
C GLN A 28 -6.52 9.97 -5.97
N VAL A 29 -6.23 9.92 -7.26
CA VAL A 29 -4.86 9.81 -7.79
C VAL A 29 -4.52 11.07 -8.56
N LEU A 30 -3.45 11.74 -8.15
CA LEU A 30 -2.85 12.84 -8.92
C LEU A 30 -1.80 12.24 -9.85
N VAL A 31 -1.94 12.45 -11.15
CA VAL A 31 -0.95 12.02 -12.15
C VAL A 31 -0.24 13.26 -12.68
N TYR A 32 1.07 13.32 -12.50
CA TYR A 32 1.93 14.30 -13.16
C TYR A 32 2.60 13.65 -14.36
N ASP A 33 2.11 14.03 -15.54
CA ASP A 33 2.62 13.58 -16.82
C ASP A 33 2.76 14.80 -17.74
N PRO A 34 3.91 15.49 -17.69
CA PRO A 34 4.20 16.62 -18.57
C PRO A 34 4.52 16.19 -20.01
N SER A 35 4.54 14.88 -20.29
CA SER A 35 4.79 14.39 -21.64
C SER A 35 3.52 14.51 -22.51
N VAL A 36 3.70 14.44 -23.83
CA VAL A 36 2.61 14.28 -24.79
C VAL A 36 2.60 12.87 -25.37
N GLN A 37 3.28 11.93 -24.69
CA GLN A 37 3.57 10.60 -25.20
C GLN A 37 2.51 9.59 -24.74
N GLN A 38 2.91 8.38 -24.32
CA GLN A 38 1.98 7.39 -23.84
C GLN A 38 1.66 7.69 -22.37
N ASN A 39 0.41 8.06 -22.08
CA ASN A 39 -0.02 8.33 -20.70
C ASN A 39 -0.21 7.03 -19.91
N ILE A 40 0.82 6.18 -19.79
CA ILE A 40 0.72 4.83 -19.19
C ILE A 40 0.30 4.93 -17.73
N GLY A 41 0.90 5.85 -16.95
CA GLY A 41 0.49 6.07 -15.57
C GLY A 41 -0.98 6.50 -15.44
N GLU A 42 -1.43 7.43 -16.28
CA GLU A 42 -2.83 7.88 -16.29
C GLU A 42 -3.79 6.73 -16.66
N GLN A 43 -3.47 6.00 -17.73
CA GLN A 43 -4.27 4.91 -18.23
C GLN A 43 -4.41 3.79 -17.19
N ALA A 44 -3.31 3.40 -16.53
CA ALA A 44 -3.33 2.41 -15.48
C ALA A 44 -4.25 2.81 -14.32
N ALA A 45 -4.19 4.08 -13.90
CA ALA A 45 -5.04 4.59 -12.82
C ALA A 45 -6.53 4.61 -13.20
N ILE A 46 -6.85 4.99 -14.44
CA ILE A 46 -8.23 4.98 -14.96
C ILE A 46 -8.75 3.53 -15.04
N ASP A 47 -7.96 2.61 -15.58
CA ASP A 47 -8.34 1.20 -15.73
C ASP A 47 -8.52 0.48 -14.38
N ALA A 48 -7.78 0.93 -13.35
CA ALA A 48 -7.95 0.47 -11.97
C ALA A 48 -9.20 1.07 -11.28
N GLY A 49 -9.90 2.02 -11.91
CA GLY A 49 -11.12 2.62 -11.39
C GLY A 49 -10.91 3.77 -10.40
N TYR A 50 -9.71 4.34 -10.34
CA TYR A 50 -9.44 5.49 -9.48
C TYR A 50 -10.05 6.78 -10.03
N THR A 51 -10.26 7.76 -9.15
CA THR A 51 -10.58 9.13 -9.58
C THR A 51 -9.28 9.86 -9.90
N VAL A 52 -9.03 10.09 -11.19
CA VAL A 52 -7.76 10.64 -11.67
C VAL A 52 -7.87 12.14 -11.95
N THR A 53 -6.90 12.88 -11.42
CA THR A 53 -6.60 14.25 -11.85
C THR A 53 -5.23 14.24 -12.52
N ALA A 54 -5.19 14.43 -13.83
CA ALA A 54 -3.94 14.50 -14.59
C ALA A 54 -3.51 15.96 -14.82
N VAL A 55 -2.24 16.26 -14.57
CA VAL A 55 -1.64 17.58 -14.77
C VAL A 55 -0.36 17.47 -15.59
N VAL A 56 -0.21 18.39 -16.55
CA VAL A 56 0.86 18.35 -17.55
C VAL A 56 1.88 19.48 -17.39
N SER A 57 1.80 20.24 -16.30
CA SER A 57 2.69 21.38 -16.04
C SER A 57 3.02 21.53 -14.58
N ASP A 58 4.25 21.95 -14.28
CA ASP A 58 4.78 22.14 -12.93
C ASP A 58 3.87 23.05 -12.08
N VAL A 59 3.40 24.16 -12.66
CA VAL A 59 2.53 25.12 -11.96
C VAL A 59 1.19 24.49 -11.57
N ALA A 60 0.63 23.64 -12.44
CA ALA A 60 -0.62 22.93 -12.12
C ALA A 60 -0.39 21.86 -11.06
N PHE A 61 0.73 21.12 -11.16
CA PHE A 61 1.09 20.13 -10.17
C PHE A 61 1.29 20.74 -8.78
N ASP A 62 2.08 21.80 -8.66
CA ASP A 62 2.31 22.51 -7.40
C ASP A 62 0.99 23.01 -6.77
N LEU A 63 0.06 23.47 -7.61
CA LEU A 63 -1.27 23.90 -7.15
C LEU A 63 -2.09 22.72 -6.63
N GLU A 64 -2.14 21.62 -7.35
CA GLU A 64 -2.90 20.43 -6.96
C GLU A 64 -2.33 19.79 -5.68
N VAL A 65 -1.01 19.70 -5.54
CA VAL A 65 -0.38 19.17 -4.31
C VAL A 65 -0.63 20.09 -3.12
N SER A 66 -0.58 21.41 -3.30
CA SER A 66 -0.75 22.36 -2.19
C SER A 66 -2.20 22.57 -1.74
N THR A 67 -3.18 22.24 -2.58
CA THR A 67 -4.60 22.50 -2.29
C THR A 67 -5.46 21.24 -2.21
N GLY A 68 -4.99 20.15 -2.80
CA GLY A 68 -5.70 18.88 -2.89
C GLY A 68 -5.43 17.91 -1.74
N THR A 69 -6.06 16.74 -1.81
CA THR A 69 -5.83 15.62 -0.89
C THR A 69 -5.85 14.33 -1.69
N TRP A 70 -4.69 13.70 -1.77
CA TRP A 70 -4.40 12.61 -2.71
C TRP A 70 -4.11 11.32 -1.96
N ASP A 71 -4.76 10.24 -2.37
CA ASP A 71 -4.47 8.90 -1.85
C ASP A 71 -3.17 8.36 -2.47
N LEU A 72 -2.81 8.84 -3.66
CA LEU A 72 -1.54 8.59 -4.32
C LEU A 72 -1.15 9.76 -5.25
N ILE A 73 0.13 10.08 -5.28
CA ILE A 73 0.76 10.88 -6.34
C ILE A 73 1.53 9.93 -7.26
N SER A 74 1.24 9.94 -8.55
CA SER A 74 1.97 9.21 -9.59
C SER A 74 2.71 10.19 -10.48
N ILE A 75 4.02 9.97 -10.66
CA ILE A 75 4.89 10.79 -11.50
C ILE A 75 5.31 9.92 -12.69
N ASP A 76 5.02 10.39 -13.89
CA ASP A 76 5.33 9.73 -15.15
C ASP A 76 6.05 10.74 -16.06
N VAL A 77 7.39 10.70 -16.04
CA VAL A 77 8.22 11.72 -16.68
C VAL A 77 9.30 11.03 -17.51
N PRO A 78 9.03 10.73 -18.79
CA PRO A 78 9.94 9.94 -19.62
C PRO A 78 11.10 10.73 -20.23
N SER A 79 11.03 12.08 -20.28
CA SER A 79 12.09 12.86 -20.95
C SER A 79 12.16 14.35 -20.62
N SER A 80 11.10 14.93 -20.07
CA SER A 80 11.11 16.34 -19.67
C SER A 80 11.84 16.52 -18.34
N GLY A 81 12.39 17.71 -18.12
CA GLY A 81 12.88 18.08 -16.80
C GLY A 81 11.73 18.41 -15.86
N MET A 82 11.96 18.27 -14.56
CA MET A 82 11.12 18.80 -13.48
C MET A 82 11.79 20.01 -12.84
N THR A 83 11.00 21.01 -12.43
CA THR A 83 11.54 22.10 -11.59
C THR A 83 11.79 21.64 -10.15
N GLN A 84 12.65 22.37 -9.45
CA GLN A 84 12.91 22.12 -8.03
C GLN A 84 11.63 22.20 -7.19
N THR A 85 10.67 23.06 -7.55
CA THR A 85 9.41 23.18 -6.82
C THR A 85 8.59 21.89 -6.86
N VAL A 86 8.54 21.22 -8.02
CA VAL A 86 7.87 19.91 -8.18
C VAL A 86 8.55 18.88 -7.29
N VAL A 87 9.89 18.81 -7.31
CA VAL A 87 10.66 17.90 -6.46
C VAL A 87 10.39 18.16 -4.98
N ASP A 88 10.41 19.42 -4.56
CA ASP A 88 10.13 19.80 -3.18
C ASP A 88 8.69 19.45 -2.78
N ALA A 89 7.72 19.63 -3.68
CA ALA A 89 6.31 19.28 -3.44
C ALA A 89 6.14 17.77 -3.20
N VAL A 90 6.78 16.94 -4.03
CA VAL A 90 6.79 15.47 -3.88
C VAL A 90 7.46 15.06 -2.57
N ALA A 91 8.65 15.58 -2.30
CA ALA A 91 9.40 15.25 -1.09
C ALA A 91 8.63 15.65 0.18
N ASN A 92 7.98 16.82 0.18
CA ASN A 92 7.16 17.28 1.29
C ASN A 92 5.90 16.43 1.49
N HIS A 93 5.26 15.97 0.40
CA HIS A 93 4.12 15.04 0.47
C HIS A 93 4.51 13.72 1.12
N ILE A 94 5.62 13.11 0.69
CA ILE A 94 6.14 11.87 1.27
C ILE A 94 6.52 12.07 2.74
N ALA A 95 7.21 13.16 3.08
CA ALA A 95 7.58 13.49 4.46
C ALA A 95 6.36 13.71 5.37
N ALA A 96 5.22 14.15 4.82
CA ALA A 96 3.96 14.27 5.53
C ALA A 96 3.21 12.93 5.70
N GLY A 97 3.79 11.81 5.24
CA GLY A 97 3.18 10.48 5.28
C GLY A 97 2.36 10.11 4.04
N GLY A 98 2.42 10.94 3.00
CA GLY A 98 1.76 10.68 1.72
C GLY A 98 2.38 9.52 0.95
N LYS A 99 1.58 8.93 0.06
CA LYS A 99 1.99 7.85 -0.83
C LYS A 99 2.37 8.40 -2.20
N ALA A 100 3.44 7.88 -2.80
CA ALA A 100 3.90 8.32 -4.10
C ALA A 100 4.54 7.20 -4.92
N MET A 101 4.40 7.25 -6.23
CA MET A 101 5.19 6.45 -7.16
C MET A 101 5.78 7.30 -8.27
N ILE A 102 6.90 6.86 -8.83
CA ILE A 102 7.63 7.61 -9.85
C ILE A 102 8.23 6.69 -10.91
N GLY A 103 8.04 7.03 -12.18
CA GLY A 103 8.89 6.66 -13.29
C GLY A 103 9.56 7.93 -13.82
N PHE A 104 10.89 8.04 -13.65
CA PHE A 104 11.63 9.23 -14.05
C PHE A 104 12.99 8.85 -14.64
N TRP A 105 13.34 9.54 -15.72
CA TRP A 105 14.51 9.23 -16.54
C TRP A 105 15.85 9.69 -15.95
N ASN A 106 15.86 10.59 -14.95
CA ASN A 106 17.10 11.26 -14.52
C ASN A 106 17.19 11.44 -13.00
N LEU A 107 17.21 10.34 -12.26
CA LEU A 107 17.33 10.37 -10.81
C LEU A 107 18.74 10.79 -10.35
N ASP A 108 19.77 10.61 -11.18
CA ASP A 108 21.15 10.93 -10.85
C ASP A 108 21.53 12.42 -10.97
N ALA A 109 20.71 13.25 -11.64
CA ALA A 109 20.92 14.69 -11.69
C ALA A 109 20.75 15.38 -10.34
N ALA A 110 21.34 16.57 -10.21
CA ALA A 110 21.26 17.39 -8.99
C ALA A 110 19.82 17.71 -8.52
N ILE A 111 18.85 17.79 -9.44
CA ILE A 111 17.43 17.94 -9.09
C ILE A 111 16.82 16.57 -8.68
N GLY A 112 17.26 15.48 -9.31
CA GLY A 112 16.89 14.11 -8.99
C GLY A 112 17.34 13.67 -7.59
N ASP A 113 18.43 14.20 -7.04
CA ASP A 113 18.92 13.93 -5.67
C ASP A 113 17.83 14.10 -4.60
N GLY A 114 16.97 15.11 -4.75
CA GLY A 114 15.84 15.35 -3.86
C GLY A 114 14.80 14.23 -3.91
N LEU A 115 14.50 13.74 -5.12
CA LEU A 115 13.62 12.60 -5.34
C LEU A 115 14.23 11.30 -4.81
N ARG A 116 15.50 11.02 -5.13
CA ARG A 116 16.19 9.84 -4.60
C ARG A 116 16.16 9.80 -3.08
N THR A 117 16.44 10.93 -2.43
CA THR A 117 16.35 11.03 -0.97
C THR A 117 14.93 10.76 -0.47
N ALA A 118 13.92 11.37 -1.11
CA ALA A 118 12.52 11.20 -0.72
C ALA A 118 12.02 9.75 -0.90
N PHE A 119 12.45 9.07 -1.95
CA PHE A 119 12.11 7.67 -2.25
C PHE A 119 13.05 6.64 -1.62
N GLN A 120 14.03 7.08 -0.82
CA GLN A 120 15.02 6.23 -0.15
C GLN A 120 15.86 5.36 -1.12
N VAL A 121 16.43 6.03 -2.12
CA VAL A 121 17.35 5.46 -3.12
C VAL A 121 18.76 6.01 -2.91
N GLU A 122 19.75 5.14 -2.72
CA GLU A 122 21.13 5.53 -2.39
C GLU A 122 21.88 6.01 -3.63
N THR A 123 21.86 5.20 -4.68
CA THR A 123 22.54 5.44 -5.94
C THR A 123 21.56 5.28 -7.08
N ALA A 124 21.76 6.09 -8.12
CA ALA A 124 21.09 5.98 -9.39
C ALA A 124 22.17 6.10 -10.47
N VAL A 125 22.13 5.23 -11.49
CA VAL A 125 23.11 5.19 -12.57
C VAL A 125 22.38 4.95 -13.87
N ASP A 126 22.50 5.90 -14.80
CA ASP A 126 21.90 5.83 -16.12
C ASP A 126 22.14 4.50 -16.82
N TYR A 127 21.13 4.08 -17.57
CA TYR A 127 21.29 3.16 -18.66
C TYR A 127 20.64 3.74 -19.92
N THR A 128 21.32 3.56 -21.05
CA THR A 128 20.98 4.24 -22.31
C THR A 128 20.40 3.29 -23.36
N PHE A 129 19.94 2.11 -22.92
CA PHE A 129 19.25 1.12 -23.73
C PHE A 129 18.23 0.41 -22.86
N PRO A 130 16.93 0.38 -23.22
CA PRO A 130 15.90 -0.23 -22.40
C PRO A 130 16.25 -1.65 -21.95
N LEU A 131 16.12 -1.92 -20.65
CA LEU A 131 16.39 -3.22 -20.03
C LEU A 131 15.09 -3.85 -19.53
N PRO A 132 14.87 -5.17 -19.75
CA PRO A 132 13.69 -5.85 -19.23
C PRO A 132 13.67 -5.84 -17.70
N ILE A 133 12.48 -5.85 -17.11
CA ILE A 133 12.31 -5.88 -15.65
C ILE A 133 12.05 -7.31 -15.20
N TYR A 134 12.88 -7.81 -14.29
CA TYR A 134 12.71 -9.09 -13.64
C TYR A 134 12.16 -8.89 -12.23
N ALA A 135 11.11 -9.62 -11.89
CA ALA A 135 10.63 -9.73 -10.52
C ALA A 135 11.64 -10.53 -9.68
N TRP A 136 12.20 -9.92 -8.62
CA TRP A 136 13.11 -10.58 -7.69
C TRP A 136 12.37 -11.19 -6.50
N ASP A 137 11.37 -10.47 -5.97
CA ASP A 137 10.39 -11.01 -5.03
C ASP A 137 9.10 -11.38 -5.78
N VAL A 138 9.10 -12.56 -6.40
CA VAL A 138 7.98 -13.04 -7.22
C VAL A 138 6.67 -13.24 -6.44
N SER A 139 6.73 -13.30 -5.11
CA SER A 139 5.55 -13.39 -4.24
C SER A 139 4.95 -12.03 -3.90
N HIS A 140 5.70 -10.95 -4.04
CA HIS A 140 5.25 -9.62 -3.63
C HIS A 140 3.94 -9.24 -4.35
N PRO A 141 2.99 -8.58 -3.66
CA PRO A 141 1.71 -8.17 -4.25
C PRO A 141 1.84 -7.38 -5.55
N ILE A 142 2.89 -6.55 -5.69
CA ILE A 142 3.11 -5.80 -6.94
C ILE A 142 3.26 -6.69 -8.19
N PHE A 143 3.61 -7.97 -8.02
CA PHE A 143 3.71 -8.93 -9.14
C PHE A 143 2.55 -9.92 -9.21
N THR A 144 1.65 -9.93 -8.24
CA THR A 144 0.64 -10.98 -8.08
C THR A 144 -0.80 -10.47 -7.97
N VAL A 145 -1.02 -9.22 -7.52
CA VAL A 145 -2.34 -8.68 -7.19
C VAL A 145 -2.46 -7.20 -7.59
N PRO A 146 -3.57 -6.80 -8.26
CA PRO A 146 -4.66 -7.64 -8.77
C PRO A 146 -4.32 -8.48 -10.00
N ASN A 147 -3.20 -8.18 -10.67
CA ASN A 147 -2.78 -8.86 -11.90
C ASN A 147 -1.57 -9.76 -11.67
N LEU A 148 -1.56 -10.94 -12.30
CA LEU A 148 -0.35 -11.76 -12.36
C LEU A 148 0.61 -11.21 -13.41
N ILE A 149 1.81 -10.81 -12.99
CA ILE A 149 2.82 -10.19 -13.85
C ILE A 149 3.79 -11.25 -14.39
N ALA A 150 3.99 -11.25 -15.70
CA ALA A 150 5.01 -12.09 -16.33
C ALA A 150 6.41 -11.51 -16.09
N SER A 151 7.39 -12.38 -15.83
CA SER A 151 8.79 -12.01 -15.63
C SER A 151 9.67 -12.72 -16.67
N PRO A 152 10.51 -12.00 -17.42
CA PRO A 152 10.64 -10.54 -17.41
C PRO A 152 9.49 -9.81 -18.10
N ILE A 153 9.25 -8.56 -17.70
CA ILE A 153 8.43 -7.61 -18.46
C ILE A 153 9.22 -7.17 -19.71
N PRO A 154 8.67 -7.35 -20.92
CA PRO A 154 9.39 -7.08 -22.15
C PRO A 154 9.45 -5.58 -22.49
N ILE A 155 10.56 -5.19 -23.11
CA ILE A 155 10.73 -3.86 -23.73
C ILE A 155 9.79 -3.71 -24.93
N GLY A 156 9.18 -2.54 -25.06
CA GLY A 156 8.33 -2.18 -26.20
C GLY A 156 9.05 -1.35 -27.26
N GLN A 157 9.92 -0.43 -26.83
CA GLN A 157 10.64 0.47 -27.74
C GLN A 157 11.90 1.04 -27.08
N ASP A 158 12.78 1.56 -27.92
CA ASP A 158 13.99 2.32 -27.58
C ASP A 158 13.85 3.69 -28.26
N ALA A 159 13.39 4.68 -27.50
CA ALA A 159 13.04 6.00 -28.03
C ALA A 159 13.77 7.16 -27.32
N TRP A 160 14.50 6.88 -26.24
CA TRP A 160 15.22 7.88 -25.44
C TRP A 160 16.72 7.60 -25.45
N ALA A 161 17.51 8.64 -25.20
CA ALA A 161 18.96 8.48 -25.03
C ALA A 161 19.34 8.04 -23.61
N ASP A 162 18.37 8.15 -22.71
CA ASP A 162 18.46 7.85 -21.29
C ASP A 162 17.11 7.23 -20.91
N ASP A 163 17.15 5.96 -20.53
CA ASP A 163 15.96 5.13 -20.30
C ASP A 163 15.64 4.99 -18.81
N GLY A 164 16.41 5.67 -17.96
CA GLY A 164 16.29 5.68 -16.51
C GLY A 164 17.55 5.20 -15.83
N ASP A 165 17.38 4.82 -14.56
CA ASP A 165 18.46 4.59 -13.64
C ASP A 165 18.43 3.18 -13.06
N ARG A 166 19.59 2.53 -12.99
CA ARG A 166 19.79 1.39 -12.11
C ARG A 166 20.04 1.88 -10.70
N MET A 167 19.35 1.29 -9.73
CA MET A 167 19.29 1.82 -8.38
C MET A 167 19.86 0.87 -7.32
N THR A 168 20.14 1.44 -6.15
CA THR A 168 20.40 0.70 -4.90
C THR A 168 19.48 1.24 -3.80
N ALA A 169 18.88 0.35 -3.02
CA ALA A 169 18.08 0.72 -1.86
C ALA A 169 18.88 1.46 -0.78
N ALA A 170 18.25 2.44 -0.12
CA ALA A 170 18.78 3.15 1.05
C ALA A 170 17.89 2.96 2.28
N ALA A 171 18.43 3.23 3.47
CA ALA A 171 17.69 3.18 4.73
C ALA A 171 16.99 1.82 4.94
N THR A 172 15.67 1.79 5.02
CA THR A 172 14.84 0.58 5.20
C THR A 172 14.13 0.16 3.91
N SER A 173 14.47 0.75 2.76
CA SER A 173 13.84 0.40 1.49
C SER A 173 14.25 -0.99 1.00
N VAL A 174 13.40 -1.58 0.16
CA VAL A 174 13.50 -2.96 -0.31
C VAL A 174 13.54 -2.97 -1.84
N GLU A 175 14.49 -3.70 -2.42
CA GLU A 175 14.59 -3.91 -3.86
C GLU A 175 13.67 -5.07 -4.28
N LEU A 176 12.62 -4.79 -5.07
CA LEU A 176 11.59 -5.79 -5.42
C LEU A 176 11.79 -6.41 -6.80
N GLY A 177 12.42 -5.67 -7.71
CA GLY A 177 12.73 -6.13 -9.06
C GLY A 177 13.90 -5.35 -9.65
N GLY A 178 14.51 -5.91 -10.69
CA GLY A 178 15.70 -5.34 -11.30
C GLY A 178 15.91 -5.72 -12.75
N PHE A 179 16.99 -5.20 -13.33
CA PHE A 179 17.28 -5.32 -14.76
C PHE A 179 18.03 -6.61 -15.14
N VAL A 180 18.30 -7.46 -14.14
CA VAL A 180 18.91 -8.79 -14.29
C VAL A 180 18.05 -9.84 -13.59
N ASP A 181 18.17 -11.10 -13.98
CA ASP A 181 17.29 -12.20 -13.51
C ASP A 181 17.49 -12.59 -12.04
N THR A 182 18.53 -12.08 -11.38
CA THR A 182 18.91 -12.42 -10.02
C THR A 182 19.24 -11.14 -9.24
N ALA A 183 18.69 -11.00 -8.04
CA ALA A 183 18.94 -9.87 -7.15
C ALA A 183 20.43 -9.51 -7.06
N THR A 184 20.78 -8.33 -7.58
CA THR A 184 22.15 -7.85 -7.69
C THR A 184 22.18 -6.37 -7.30
N THR A 185 23.02 -6.04 -6.32
CA THR A 185 23.20 -4.66 -5.86
C THR A 185 23.55 -3.73 -7.01
N GLY A 186 22.85 -2.59 -7.10
CA GLY A 186 23.05 -1.61 -8.16
C GLY A 186 22.38 -1.97 -9.49
N GLU A 187 21.54 -2.99 -9.52
CA GLU A 187 20.73 -3.37 -10.69
C GLU A 187 19.22 -3.30 -10.41
N ALA A 188 18.81 -2.67 -9.29
CA ALA A 188 17.40 -2.55 -8.95
C ALA A 188 16.69 -1.60 -9.94
N ALA A 189 15.50 -2.03 -10.35
CA ALA A 189 14.59 -1.32 -11.24
C ALA A 189 13.37 -0.82 -10.46
N ILE A 190 12.96 -1.55 -9.40
CA ILE A 190 11.82 -1.22 -8.54
C ILE A 190 12.29 -1.25 -7.09
N ILE A 191 12.19 -0.11 -6.41
CA ILE A 191 12.48 0.02 -4.98
C ILE A 191 11.23 0.44 -4.22
N LEU A 192 10.90 -0.30 -3.17
CA LEU A 192 9.86 0.04 -2.21
C LEU A 192 10.46 0.74 -1.00
N GLY A 193 10.15 2.02 -0.83
CA GLY A 193 10.64 2.85 0.26
C GLY A 193 9.56 3.29 1.23
N ASN A 194 9.99 3.97 2.30
CA ASN A 194 9.14 4.64 3.27
C ASN A 194 8.10 3.69 3.90
N ASP A 195 8.55 2.53 4.35
CA ASP A 195 7.72 1.49 4.97
C ASP A 195 6.48 1.17 4.10
N GLY A 196 6.73 0.97 2.80
CA GLY A 196 5.71 0.57 1.85
C GLY A 196 4.85 1.70 1.27
N ARG A 197 5.15 2.97 1.58
CA ARG A 197 4.39 4.14 1.07
C ARG A 197 4.88 4.67 -0.26
N THR A 198 6.07 4.29 -0.73
CA THR A 198 6.61 4.80 -1.99
C THR A 198 7.22 3.74 -2.88
N ILE A 199 6.96 3.82 -4.18
CA ILE A 199 7.63 2.98 -5.19
C ILE A 199 8.44 3.87 -6.13
N CYS A 200 9.74 3.58 -6.24
CA CYS A 200 10.62 4.21 -7.21
C CYS A 200 10.88 3.22 -8.35
N ASN A 201 10.42 3.58 -9.54
CA ASN A 201 10.70 2.87 -10.77
C ASN A 201 11.84 3.60 -11.49
N GLY A 202 12.99 2.93 -11.60
CA GLY A 202 14.18 3.42 -12.28
C GLY A 202 14.09 3.30 -13.79
N PHE A 203 12.88 3.30 -14.35
CA PHE A 203 12.65 3.12 -15.78
C PHE A 203 11.54 4.05 -16.24
N VAL A 204 11.64 4.47 -17.49
CA VAL A 204 10.58 5.25 -18.15
C VAL A 204 9.46 4.31 -18.60
N TYR A 205 8.21 4.64 -18.28
CA TYR A 205 7.09 3.76 -18.58
C TYR A 205 6.92 3.55 -20.09
N ASP A 206 7.11 4.62 -20.85
CA ASP A 206 6.99 4.60 -22.30
C ASP A 206 7.97 3.65 -23.01
N SER A 207 9.03 3.13 -22.36
CA SER A 207 9.93 2.12 -22.94
C SER A 207 9.32 0.73 -23.05
N PHE A 208 8.18 0.47 -22.41
CA PHE A 208 7.58 -0.85 -22.32
C PHE A 208 6.32 -0.98 -23.17
N VAL A 209 5.94 -2.23 -23.44
CA VAL A 209 4.66 -2.51 -24.10
C VAL A 209 3.52 -2.22 -23.11
N PRO A 210 2.53 -1.37 -23.44
CA PRO A 210 1.47 -1.02 -22.51
C PRO A 210 0.68 -2.21 -21.96
N THR A 211 0.47 -3.26 -22.77
CA THR A 211 -0.24 -4.47 -22.33
C THR A 211 0.48 -5.27 -21.26
N ASP A 212 1.80 -5.11 -21.15
CA ASP A 212 2.62 -5.80 -20.16
C ASP A 212 2.95 -4.89 -18.96
N LEU A 213 3.10 -3.58 -19.18
CA LEU A 213 3.43 -2.62 -18.12
C LEU A 213 2.22 -2.10 -17.33
N ILE A 214 1.09 -1.80 -17.99
CA ILE A 214 -0.12 -1.29 -17.29
C ILE A 214 -0.53 -2.19 -16.12
N PRO A 215 -0.56 -3.53 -16.25
CA PRO A 215 -0.88 -4.41 -15.14
C PRO A 215 0.07 -4.27 -13.93
N LEU A 216 1.37 -4.05 -14.15
CA LEU A 216 2.33 -3.82 -13.07
C LEU A 216 2.00 -2.49 -12.36
N ILE A 217 1.83 -1.41 -13.12
CA ILE A 217 1.51 -0.09 -12.55
C ILE A 217 0.19 -0.14 -11.76
N GLN A 218 -0.81 -0.90 -12.22
CA GLN A 218 -2.04 -1.13 -11.47
C GLN A 218 -1.80 -1.84 -10.13
N ASN A 219 -0.93 -2.85 -10.11
CA ASN A 219 -0.57 -3.55 -8.88
C ASN A 219 0.20 -2.64 -7.92
N GLU A 220 1.14 -1.84 -8.42
CA GLU A 220 1.87 -0.84 -7.63
C GLU A 220 0.92 0.19 -7.01
N MET A 221 -0.02 0.73 -7.79
CA MET A 221 -1.04 1.65 -7.29
C MET A 221 -1.96 0.98 -6.26
N ALA A 222 -2.40 -0.25 -6.51
CA ALA A 222 -3.25 -1.00 -5.59
C ALA A 222 -2.53 -1.29 -4.27
N PHE A 223 -1.26 -1.68 -4.33
CA PHE A 223 -0.42 -1.88 -3.16
C PHE A 223 -0.24 -0.58 -2.37
N LEU A 224 0.08 0.52 -3.05
CA LEU A 224 0.28 1.80 -2.36
C LEU A 224 -1.04 2.30 -1.75
N ILE A 225 -2.12 2.40 -2.53
CA ILE A 225 -3.40 2.98 -2.08
C ILE A 225 -4.10 2.07 -1.07
N GLY A 226 -4.19 0.77 -1.38
CA GLY A 226 -4.74 -0.25 -0.49
C GLY A 226 -3.95 -0.37 0.81
N GLY A 227 -2.68 0.05 0.80
CA GLY A 227 -1.74 -0.18 1.88
C GLY A 227 -0.92 -1.41 1.59
N SER A 228 0.29 -1.41 2.10
CA SER A 228 1.26 -2.52 2.13
C SER A 228 0.77 -3.72 2.97
N GLY A 229 -0.53 -3.83 3.13
CA GLY A 229 -1.28 -4.44 4.21
C GLY A 229 -2.73 -3.93 4.13
N GLY A 230 -3.29 -3.86 2.91
CA GLY A 230 -4.69 -3.54 2.65
C GLY A 230 -5.64 -4.66 3.05
N GLY A 231 -5.36 -5.27 4.20
CA GLY A 231 -6.27 -6.16 4.91
C GLY A 231 -7.44 -5.35 5.45
N VAL A 232 -8.54 -6.06 5.70
CA VAL A 232 -9.69 -5.55 6.44
C VAL A 232 -9.19 -4.81 7.69
N GLU A 233 -9.75 -3.63 8.00
CA GLU A 233 -9.42 -2.95 9.27
C GLU A 233 -9.63 -3.93 10.42
N PHE A 234 -8.71 -3.95 11.38
CA PHE A 234 -8.81 -4.84 12.53
C PHE A 234 -8.33 -4.15 13.80
N ARG A 235 -8.47 -4.85 14.93
CA ARG A 235 -7.83 -4.46 16.19
C ARG A 235 -6.81 -5.50 16.60
N ARG A 236 -5.54 -5.09 16.69
CA ARG A 236 -4.46 -5.99 17.08
C ARG A 236 -4.70 -6.54 18.48
N GLY A 237 -4.66 -7.86 18.62
CA GLY A 237 -4.95 -8.58 19.86
C GLY A 237 -6.41 -9.02 20.03
N ASP A 238 -7.38 -8.58 19.22
CA ASP A 238 -8.76 -9.08 19.23
C ASP A 238 -8.89 -10.33 18.35
N VAL A 239 -8.38 -11.45 18.87
CA VAL A 239 -8.23 -12.72 18.16
C VAL A 239 -9.58 -13.39 17.92
N ASN A 240 -10.52 -13.20 18.85
CA ASN A 240 -11.85 -13.81 18.76
C ASN A 240 -12.85 -12.98 17.92
N VAL A 241 -12.45 -11.76 17.52
CA VAL A 241 -13.17 -10.83 16.65
C VAL A 241 -14.51 -10.38 17.26
N ASP A 242 -14.56 -10.18 18.57
CA ASP A 242 -15.74 -9.68 19.27
C ASP A 242 -15.74 -8.14 19.46
N GLY A 243 -14.65 -7.48 19.05
CA GLY A 243 -14.44 -6.03 19.13
C GLY A 243 -13.82 -5.57 20.44
N VAL A 244 -13.49 -6.47 21.36
CA VAL A 244 -13.00 -6.16 22.71
C VAL A 244 -11.73 -6.95 23.01
N PHE A 245 -10.60 -6.23 23.19
CA PHE A 245 -9.39 -6.84 23.70
C PHE A 245 -9.51 -7.20 25.18
N ASP A 246 -9.70 -8.48 25.50
CA ASP A 246 -9.81 -9.01 26.86
C ASP A 246 -9.20 -10.42 27.05
N ILE A 247 -9.47 -11.07 28.20
CA ILE A 247 -8.90 -12.39 28.52
C ILE A 247 -9.35 -13.50 27.56
N SER A 248 -10.47 -13.32 26.87
CA SER A 248 -11.00 -14.31 25.93
C SER A 248 -10.14 -14.45 24.68
N ASP A 249 -9.40 -13.41 24.30
CA ASP A 249 -8.48 -13.40 23.15
C ASP A 249 -7.29 -14.36 23.29
N PRO A 250 -6.43 -14.26 24.33
CA PRO A 250 -5.34 -15.22 24.51
C PRO A 250 -5.87 -16.63 24.78
N VAL A 251 -7.08 -16.78 25.33
CA VAL A 251 -7.71 -18.11 25.49
C VAL A 251 -8.09 -18.69 24.12
N PHE A 252 -8.65 -17.88 23.23
CA PHE A 252 -8.98 -18.28 21.87
C PHE A 252 -7.71 -18.63 21.08
N ALA A 253 -6.68 -17.78 21.13
CA ALA A 253 -5.38 -18.02 20.49
C ALA A 253 -4.75 -19.35 20.93
N LEU A 254 -4.72 -19.64 22.24
CA LEU A 254 -4.19 -20.91 22.73
C LEU A 254 -5.05 -22.11 22.30
N ALA A 255 -6.37 -21.91 22.18
CA ALA A 255 -7.27 -22.96 21.72
C ALA A 255 -7.06 -23.28 20.23
N SER A 256 -6.87 -22.29 19.36
CA SER A 256 -6.55 -22.50 17.94
C SER A 256 -5.19 -23.18 17.76
N LEU A 257 -4.16 -22.74 18.50
CA LEU A 257 -2.81 -23.29 18.40
C LEU A 257 -2.68 -24.74 18.90
N PHE A 258 -3.39 -25.12 19.97
CA PHE A 258 -3.09 -26.36 20.70
C PHE A 258 -4.24 -27.35 20.83
N ILE A 259 -5.48 -26.99 20.51
CA ILE A 259 -6.63 -27.89 20.62
C ILE A 259 -7.07 -28.32 19.21
N PRO A 260 -6.86 -29.60 18.83
CA PRO A 260 -7.26 -30.09 17.52
C PRO A 260 -8.76 -29.91 17.26
N GLY A 261 -9.11 -29.26 16.15
CA GLY A 261 -10.49 -29.02 15.73
C GLY A 261 -11.14 -27.77 16.33
N SER A 262 -10.38 -26.94 17.05
CA SER A 262 -10.80 -25.58 17.37
C SER A 262 -10.96 -24.72 16.10
N PRO A 263 -11.78 -23.65 16.14
CA PRO A 263 -11.81 -22.65 15.09
C PRO A 263 -10.44 -21.96 14.95
N GLU A 264 -10.04 -21.71 13.71
CA GLU A 264 -8.89 -20.85 13.40
C GLU A 264 -9.30 -19.37 13.51
N PRO A 265 -8.37 -18.44 13.81
CA PRO A 265 -8.66 -17.02 13.76
C PRO A 265 -9.04 -16.55 12.36
N GLY A 266 -10.00 -15.61 12.26
CA GLY A 266 -10.44 -15.03 10.99
C GLY A 266 -9.52 -13.94 10.43
N CYS A 267 -8.62 -13.42 11.27
CA CYS A 267 -7.71 -12.32 10.97
C CYS A 267 -6.36 -12.63 11.61
N GLY A 268 -5.37 -12.91 10.77
CA GLY A 268 -4.00 -13.23 11.15
C GLY A 268 -3.34 -12.05 11.87
N ASP A 269 -3.51 -10.84 11.34
CA ASP A 269 -2.90 -9.63 11.93
C ASP A 269 -3.49 -9.29 13.31
N ALA A 270 -4.78 -9.58 13.54
CA ALA A 270 -5.35 -9.47 14.89
C ALA A 270 -4.80 -10.53 15.86
N SER A 271 -4.38 -11.68 15.32
CA SER A 271 -3.87 -12.81 16.09
C SER A 271 -2.40 -12.65 16.47
N ASP A 272 -1.63 -11.92 15.66
CA ASP A 272 -0.28 -11.47 15.96
C ASP A 272 -0.33 -10.25 16.91
N ALA A 273 -0.42 -10.55 18.20
CA ALA A 273 -0.60 -9.56 19.26
C ALA A 273 0.71 -8.82 19.56
N ASN A 274 1.86 -9.42 19.24
CA ASN A 274 3.17 -8.84 19.50
C ASN A 274 3.78 -8.12 18.27
N ASP A 275 3.15 -8.26 17.10
CA ASP A 275 3.50 -7.62 15.83
C ASP A 275 4.88 -8.08 15.28
N ASP A 276 5.16 -9.38 15.34
CA ASP A 276 6.40 -9.99 14.85
C ASP A 276 6.27 -10.77 13.52
N GLY A 277 5.06 -10.79 12.95
CA GLY A 277 4.71 -11.43 11.69
C GLY A 277 4.47 -12.92 11.78
N ILE A 278 4.35 -13.49 12.99
CA ILE A 278 4.14 -14.92 13.22
C ILE A 278 3.08 -15.14 14.30
N PHE A 279 1.97 -15.80 13.93
CA PHE A 279 1.01 -16.26 14.93
C PHE A 279 1.50 -17.51 15.69
N ASP A 280 1.94 -17.34 16.94
CA ASP A 280 2.39 -18.41 17.81
C ASP A 280 2.07 -18.22 19.31
N ILE A 281 2.69 -19.02 20.19
CA ILE A 281 2.43 -18.95 21.64
C ILE A 281 2.84 -17.61 22.27
N SER A 282 3.79 -16.91 21.65
CA SER A 282 4.30 -15.64 22.15
C SER A 282 3.25 -14.54 22.09
N ASP A 283 2.30 -14.59 21.16
CA ASP A 283 1.15 -13.69 21.07
C ASP A 283 0.23 -13.80 22.27
N ALA A 284 -0.12 -15.04 22.63
CA ALA A 284 -0.94 -15.29 23.80
C ALA A 284 -0.23 -14.83 25.09
N VAL A 285 1.10 -14.99 25.17
CA VAL A 285 1.90 -14.51 26.29
C VAL A 285 1.94 -12.98 26.32
N TYR A 286 2.11 -12.32 25.17
CA TYR A 286 2.13 -10.87 25.03
C TYR A 286 0.77 -10.29 25.45
N ALA A 287 -0.34 -10.81 24.91
CA ALA A 287 -1.69 -10.37 25.25
C ALA A 287 -1.98 -10.50 26.76
N LEU A 288 -1.63 -11.62 27.39
CA LEU A 288 -1.76 -11.79 28.84
C LEU A 288 -0.89 -10.82 29.63
N ALA A 289 0.33 -10.53 29.15
CA ALA A 289 1.19 -9.53 29.77
C ALA A 289 0.55 -8.13 29.70
N SER A 290 0.07 -7.72 28.52
CA SER A 290 -0.63 -6.45 28.31
C SER A 290 -1.87 -6.29 29.21
N LEU A 291 -2.61 -7.38 29.46
CA LEU A 291 -3.82 -7.35 30.28
C LEU A 291 -3.56 -7.32 31.80
N PHE A 292 -2.54 -8.03 32.29
CA PHE A 292 -2.37 -8.29 33.73
C PHE A 292 -1.11 -7.71 34.36
N ILE A 293 -0.09 -7.37 33.58
CA ILE A 293 1.15 -6.77 34.11
C ILE A 293 1.01 -5.26 34.09
N ILE A 294 0.97 -4.67 35.28
CA ILE A 294 0.93 -3.21 35.44
C ILE A 294 2.15 -2.58 34.75
N GLY A 295 1.91 -1.74 33.75
CA GLY A 295 2.94 -1.03 33.00
C GLY A 295 3.49 -1.78 31.78
N ALA A 296 2.96 -2.96 31.44
CA ALA A 296 3.23 -3.58 30.15
C ALA A 296 2.59 -2.76 29.00
N PRO A 297 3.23 -2.72 27.82
CA PRO A 297 2.65 -2.06 26.65
C PRO A 297 1.37 -2.77 26.18
N PRO A 298 0.37 -2.05 25.65
CA PRO A 298 -0.75 -2.67 24.93
C PRO A 298 -0.27 -3.33 23.62
N PRO A 299 -1.12 -4.11 22.93
CA PRO A 299 -0.86 -4.51 21.55
C PRO A 299 -0.43 -3.30 20.70
N PRO A 300 0.61 -3.43 19.86
CA PRO A 300 1.01 -2.39 18.90
C PRO A 300 -0.17 -1.97 18.02
N SER A 301 -0.04 -0.82 17.35
CA SER A 301 -1.10 -0.37 16.43
C SER A 301 -1.39 -1.47 15.39
N PRO A 302 -2.66 -1.77 15.05
CA PRO A 302 -3.91 -1.12 15.47
C PRO A 302 -4.55 -1.71 16.76
N GLY A 303 -3.85 -1.81 17.89
CA GLY A 303 -4.37 -2.42 19.14
C GLY A 303 -5.39 -1.62 19.95
N GLY A 304 -5.60 -0.34 19.63
CA GLY A 304 -6.50 0.55 20.40
C GLY A 304 -7.74 1.04 19.64
N ALA A 305 -7.75 0.87 18.33
CA ALA A 305 -8.81 1.29 17.43
C ALA A 305 -8.70 0.49 16.13
N CYS A 306 -9.78 0.42 15.35
CA CYS A 306 -9.73 -0.15 14.02
C CYS A 306 -8.67 0.57 13.17
N GLY A 307 -7.88 -0.21 12.45
CA GLY A 307 -6.90 0.29 11.50
C GLY A 307 -6.33 -0.84 10.66
N THR A 308 -5.60 -0.47 9.62
CA THR A 308 -4.84 -1.42 8.80
C THR A 308 -3.54 -1.80 9.49
N ASP A 309 -2.92 -2.88 9.04
CA ASP A 309 -1.60 -3.28 9.52
C ASP A 309 -0.54 -2.23 9.09
N PRO A 310 0.17 -1.57 10.02
CA PRO A 310 1.27 -0.66 9.70
C PRO A 310 2.59 -1.38 9.38
N THR A 311 2.68 -2.69 9.62
CA THR A 311 3.86 -3.54 9.59
C THR A 311 3.61 -4.70 8.62
N PRO A 312 3.92 -4.52 7.33
CA PRO A 312 3.67 -5.53 6.30
C PRO A 312 4.34 -6.86 6.60
N ASP A 313 3.57 -7.95 6.59
CA ASP A 313 4.09 -9.30 6.66
C ASP A 313 3.22 -10.31 5.87
N SER A 314 3.37 -11.60 6.17
CA SER A 314 2.67 -12.69 5.46
C SER A 314 1.31 -13.08 6.05
N LEU A 315 0.99 -12.56 7.23
CA LEU A 315 -0.32 -12.62 7.83
C LEU A 315 -1.24 -11.63 7.12
N ASP A 316 -2.52 -11.98 7.07
CA ASP A 316 -3.54 -11.13 6.50
C ASP A 316 -4.81 -11.15 7.35
N CYS A 317 -5.64 -10.13 7.16
CA CYS A 317 -6.98 -10.08 7.69
C CYS A 317 -8.01 -10.23 6.57
N LEU A 318 -8.44 -11.48 6.37
CA LEU A 318 -9.44 -11.87 5.38
C LEU A 318 -10.87 -11.59 5.83
N ASP A 319 -11.15 -11.70 7.14
CA ASP A 319 -12.49 -11.47 7.71
C ASP A 319 -12.39 -10.84 9.11
N TYR A 320 -12.83 -9.59 9.23
CA TYR A 320 -12.93 -8.89 10.50
C TYR A 320 -14.19 -7.97 10.52
N PRO A 321 -15.38 -8.52 10.82
CA PRO A 321 -16.66 -7.81 10.68
C PRO A 321 -16.91 -6.72 11.73
N THR A 322 -16.06 -6.61 12.75
CA THR A 322 -16.21 -5.64 13.85
C THR A 322 -15.56 -4.28 13.56
N CYS A 323 -14.80 -4.16 12.46
CA CYS A 323 -14.33 -2.89 11.92
C CYS A 323 -15.01 -2.58 10.55
N PRO A 324 -15.16 -1.28 10.20
CA PRO A 324 -15.94 -0.83 9.04
C PRO A 324 -15.36 -1.17 7.66
#